data_AF-A0A1X7SGP4-F1
#
_entry.id   AF-A0A1X7SGP4-F1
#
_cell.length_a   1.000
_cell.length_b   1.000
_cell.length_c   1.000
_cell.angle_alpha   90.00
_cell.angle_beta   90.00
_cell.angle_gamma   90.00
#
_symmetry.space_group_name_H-M   'P 1'
#
loop_
_entity.id
_entity.type
_entity.pdbx_description
1 polymer ?
#
loop_
_entity_poly.entity_id
_entity_poly.type
_entity_poly.pdbx_seq_one_letter_code
_entity_poly.pdbx_strand_id
1 'polypeptide(L)'
;MSRTLIKSDLLTENNKDILEKYVCPKCDGILRDAVQTSCGHWLCNCCAEEIFDKKETTPYCPRTDCGEELTNEEGRPFFPDRFVRKEINRFSIMCPNRKFGCEWSGKIGELFEHLIGCTFEKEECPHCKESFSLSEYQSHVNQCPKMNVTCPLKDHGCKETEMSREECIEHVSSKTGIYSHLLMIASILSSIVPSSSSDAQEGERRNCVESDGGYESMSKVRSASPKAIKRYVSTDGPEPRGNEFGFLEDGVAGAVGGYEGIGGGR
;
A
#
# COMPACT_ATOMS: atom_id res chain seq x y z
N MET A 1 8.78 -5.23 -0.54
CA MET A 1 9.06 -6.43 0.28
C MET A 1 9.02 -6.01 1.73
N SER A 2 8.19 -6.68 2.53
CA SER A 2 7.84 -6.21 3.87
C SER A 2 9.08 -6.07 4.75
N ARG A 3 9.34 -4.84 5.23
CA ARG A 3 10.52 -4.46 6.01
C ARG A 3 10.32 -4.85 7.48
N THR A 4 10.00 -6.11 7.79
CA THR A 4 9.72 -6.53 9.17
C THR A 4 10.95 -6.25 10.03
N LEU A 5 10.93 -5.17 10.80
CA LEU A 5 12.01 -4.78 11.71
C LEU A 5 12.01 -5.78 12.86
N ILE A 6 13.11 -6.52 12.99
CA ILE A 6 13.32 -7.39 14.13
C ILE A 6 13.82 -6.49 15.25
N LYS A 7 12.91 -6.04 16.10
CA LYS A 7 13.28 -5.32 17.32
C LYS A 7 13.89 -6.29 18.31
N SER A 8 14.81 -5.79 19.14
CA SER A 8 15.44 -6.56 20.21
C SER A 8 14.43 -7.14 21.20
N ASP A 9 13.27 -6.51 21.33
CA ASP A 9 12.17 -6.93 22.21
C ASP A 9 11.46 -8.22 21.77
N LEU A 10 11.65 -8.65 20.51
CA LEU A 10 11.07 -9.89 19.98
C LEU A 10 11.97 -11.11 20.18
N LEU A 11 13.12 -10.92 20.83
CA LEU A 11 14.13 -11.94 21.06
C LEU A 11 13.85 -12.68 22.38
N THR A 12 14.05 -14.00 22.39
CA THR A 12 13.97 -14.82 23.61
C THR A 12 15.04 -14.39 24.64
N GLU A 13 14.70 -14.54 25.92
CA GLU A 13 15.47 -14.09 27.11
C GLU A 13 16.94 -14.55 27.14
N ASN A 14 17.32 -15.63 26.45
CA ASN A 14 18.68 -16.20 26.55
C ASN A 14 19.76 -15.45 25.77
N ASN A 15 19.41 -14.64 24.76
CA ASN A 15 20.39 -13.98 23.87
C ASN A 15 20.27 -12.45 23.84
N LYS A 16 19.37 -11.88 24.66
CA LYS A 16 19.02 -10.46 24.60
C LYS A 16 20.23 -9.54 24.83
N ASP A 17 20.98 -9.77 25.91
CA ASP A 17 22.14 -8.93 26.28
C ASP A 17 23.26 -8.94 25.22
N ILE A 18 23.36 -10.02 24.45
CA ILE A 18 24.35 -10.13 23.37
C ILE A 18 23.85 -9.42 22.11
N LEU A 19 22.57 -9.60 21.79
CA LEU A 19 21.93 -9.04 20.59
C LEU A 19 21.76 -7.52 20.65
N GLU A 20 21.68 -6.94 21.85
CA GLU A 20 21.68 -5.48 22.03
C GLU A 20 22.93 -4.79 21.45
N LYS A 21 24.06 -5.51 21.34
CA LYS A 21 25.29 -5.00 20.71
C LYS A 21 25.20 -4.93 19.18
N TYR A 22 24.25 -5.66 18.59
CA TYR A 22 24.05 -5.76 17.14
C TYR A 22 22.82 -4.98 16.68
N VAL A 23 22.53 -3.85 17.32
CA VAL A 23 21.44 -2.94 16.94
C VAL A 23 21.95 -1.91 15.93
N CYS A 24 21.19 -1.72 14.85
CA CYS A 24 21.47 -0.72 13.83
C CYS A 24 21.13 0.69 14.32
N PRO A 25 22.08 1.64 14.35
CA PRO A 25 21.83 3.02 14.80
C PRO A 25 20.82 3.82 13.95
N LYS A 26 20.48 3.34 12.74
CA LYS A 26 19.54 4.02 11.85
C LYS A 26 18.09 3.54 12.00
N CYS A 27 17.87 2.25 12.24
CA CYS A 27 16.52 1.67 12.25
C CYS A 27 16.12 1.00 13.57
N ASP A 28 17.01 1.03 14.57
CA ASP A 28 16.83 0.48 15.92
C ASP A 28 16.46 -1.02 15.95
N GLY A 29 16.68 -1.72 14.84
CA GLY A 29 16.50 -3.17 14.72
C GLY A 29 17.82 -3.92 14.76
N ILE A 30 17.75 -5.23 14.96
CA ILE A 30 18.93 -6.11 14.81
C ILE A 30 19.48 -6.00 13.39
N LEU A 31 20.80 -5.88 13.28
CA LEU A 31 21.53 -5.71 12.02
C LEU A 31 21.18 -6.83 11.04
N ARG A 32 20.60 -6.46 9.89
CA ARG A 32 20.35 -7.35 8.75
C ARG A 32 21.39 -7.13 7.68
N ASP A 33 22.04 -8.21 7.26
CA ASP A 33 23.15 -8.15 6.32
C ASP A 33 24.19 -7.11 6.75
N ALA A 34 24.66 -7.21 7.99
CA ALA A 34 25.55 -6.24 8.62
C ALA A 34 26.67 -5.78 7.67
N VAL A 35 26.85 -4.47 7.57
CA VAL A 35 27.95 -3.82 6.87
C VAL A 35 28.71 -2.96 7.86
N GLN A 36 30.01 -2.80 7.63
CA GLN A 36 30.88 -1.91 8.39
C GLN A 36 31.17 -0.66 7.56
N THR A 37 31.00 0.51 8.17
CA THR A 37 31.34 1.81 7.57
C THR A 37 32.84 2.11 7.71
N SER A 38 33.34 3.14 7.03
CA SER A 38 34.75 3.58 7.12
C SER A 38 35.19 3.90 8.56
N CYS A 39 34.30 4.47 9.39
CA CYS A 39 34.55 4.70 10.82
C CYS A 39 34.45 3.45 11.71
N GLY A 40 34.26 2.25 11.13
CA GLY A 40 34.25 0.97 11.84
C GLY A 40 32.93 0.56 12.49
N HIS A 41 31.88 1.38 12.41
CA HIS A 41 30.56 1.09 12.97
C HIS A 41 29.68 0.25 12.04
N TRP A 42 28.71 -0.46 12.61
CA TRP A 42 27.83 -1.35 11.84
C TRP A 42 26.48 -0.74 11.48
N LEU A 43 25.99 -1.09 10.29
CA LEU A 43 24.64 -0.77 9.79
C LEU A 43 24.02 -1.99 9.11
N CYS A 44 22.70 -1.99 8.96
CA CYS A 44 22.05 -2.90 8.00
C CYS A 44 22.47 -2.50 6.58
N ASN A 45 22.60 -3.46 5.65
CA ASN A 45 22.95 -3.15 4.26
C ASN A 45 22.00 -2.11 3.64
N CYS A 46 20.69 -2.34 3.74
CA CYS A 46 19.69 -1.40 3.21
C CYS A 46 19.71 -0.02 3.90
N CYS A 47 20.10 0.03 5.18
CA CYS A 47 20.21 1.27 5.91
C CYS A 47 21.41 2.09 5.41
N ALA A 48 22.52 1.43 5.15
CA ALA A 48 23.70 2.04 4.56
C ALA A 48 23.40 2.53 3.13
N GLU A 49 22.88 1.68 2.24
CA GLU A 49 22.49 2.05 0.86
C GLU A 49 21.67 3.36 0.84
N GLU A 50 20.59 3.44 1.64
CA GLU A 50 19.77 4.65 1.74
C GLU A 50 20.50 5.90 2.31
N ILE A 51 21.54 5.73 3.13
CA ILE A 51 22.37 6.85 3.63
C ILE A 51 23.30 7.35 2.50
N PHE A 52 23.89 6.42 1.75
CA PHE A 52 24.90 6.71 0.74
C PHE A 52 24.34 7.04 -0.65
N ASP A 53 23.09 6.68 -0.94
CA ASP A 53 22.41 7.01 -2.21
C ASP A 53 22.13 8.51 -2.35
N LYS A 54 22.11 9.27 -1.25
CA LYS A 54 21.87 10.72 -1.25
C LYS A 54 23.14 11.48 -1.66
N LYS A 55 23.31 11.71 -2.95
CA LYS A 55 24.51 12.36 -3.56
C LYS A 55 24.72 13.83 -3.21
N GLU A 56 23.73 14.50 -2.59
CA GLU A 56 23.77 15.95 -2.35
C GLU A 56 24.57 16.36 -1.11
N THR A 57 24.83 15.42 -0.18
CA THR A 57 25.48 15.71 1.10
C THR A 57 26.51 14.65 1.46
N THR A 58 27.61 15.05 2.09
CA THR A 58 28.53 14.09 2.70
C THR A 58 27.80 13.32 3.79
N PRO A 59 27.75 11.98 3.71
CA PRO A 59 27.07 11.17 4.72
C PRO A 59 27.91 11.10 5.99
N TYR A 60 27.25 11.20 7.14
CA TYR A 60 27.86 11.06 8.46
C TYR A 60 27.41 9.75 9.11
N CYS A 61 28.24 9.25 10.03
CA CYS A 61 27.86 8.10 10.84
C CYS A 61 26.56 8.41 11.61
N PRO A 62 25.52 7.58 11.51
CA PRO A 62 24.25 7.79 12.22
C PRO A 62 24.36 7.55 13.73
N ARG A 63 25.52 7.06 14.22
CA ARG A 63 25.76 6.89 15.65
C ARG A 63 26.03 8.25 16.30
N THR A 64 25.23 8.60 17.30
CA THR A 64 25.24 9.92 17.94
C THR A 64 26.54 10.26 18.66
N ASP A 65 27.32 9.26 19.05
CA ASP A 65 28.60 9.40 19.75
C ASP A 65 29.84 9.32 18.83
N CYS A 66 29.65 9.10 17.52
CA CYS A 66 30.75 9.00 16.55
C CYS A 66 30.99 10.35 15.85
N GLY A 67 29.98 10.87 15.15
CA GLY A 67 30.09 12.16 14.44
C GLY A 67 31.08 12.21 13.27
N GLU A 68 31.64 11.07 12.84
CA GLU A 68 32.61 11.00 11.75
C GLU A 68 31.94 11.04 10.37
N GLU A 69 32.59 11.71 9.42
CA GLU A 69 32.25 11.68 8.01
C GLU A 69 32.55 10.30 7.41
N LEU A 70 31.61 9.76 6.66
CA LEU A 70 31.78 8.47 6.00
C LEU A 70 32.40 8.71 4.62
N THR A 71 33.64 8.25 4.47
CA THR A 71 34.43 8.42 3.25
C THR A 71 34.30 7.20 2.35
N ASN A 72 34.32 7.46 1.03
CA ASN A 72 34.43 6.41 0.03
C ASN A 72 35.90 6.03 -0.13
N GLU A 73 36.44 5.21 0.76
CA GLU A 73 37.71 4.54 0.48
C GLU A 73 37.51 3.65 -0.75
N GLU A 74 38.30 3.91 -1.82
CA GLU A 74 38.27 3.12 -3.06
C GLU A 74 36.91 3.07 -3.79
N GLY A 75 36.03 4.04 -3.53
CA GLY A 75 34.70 4.09 -4.16
C GLY A 75 33.65 3.16 -3.54
N ARG A 76 33.93 2.54 -2.38
CA ARG A 76 32.95 1.76 -1.61
C ARG A 76 32.74 2.36 -0.21
N PRO A 77 31.57 2.96 0.08
CA PRO A 77 31.32 3.63 1.36
C PRO A 77 31.23 2.70 2.58
N PHE A 78 30.99 1.41 2.35
CA PHE A 78 30.81 0.40 3.39
C PHE A 78 31.14 -0.99 2.85
N PHE A 79 31.46 -1.89 3.77
CA PHE A 79 31.93 -3.24 3.47
C PHE A 79 31.07 -4.29 4.15
N PRO A 80 30.65 -5.37 3.46
CA PRO A 80 29.96 -6.49 4.08
C PRO A 80 30.76 -7.13 5.22
N ASP A 81 30.23 -7.11 6.45
CA ASP A 81 30.86 -7.76 7.59
C ASP A 81 30.39 -9.22 7.69
N ARG A 82 31.14 -10.12 7.05
CA ARG A 82 30.80 -11.56 7.01
C ARG A 82 30.90 -12.21 8.37
N PHE A 83 31.74 -11.72 9.27
CA PHE A 83 31.90 -12.28 10.61
C PHE A 83 30.66 -11.99 11.44
N VAL A 84 30.28 -10.72 11.53
CA VAL A 84 29.11 -10.26 12.28
C VAL A 84 27.82 -10.88 11.72
N ARG A 85 27.67 -10.96 10.39
CA ARG A 85 26.52 -11.66 9.78
C ARG A 85 26.41 -13.11 10.25
N LYS A 86 27.52 -13.86 10.25
CA LYS A 86 27.53 -15.26 10.71
C LYS A 86 27.23 -15.37 12.20
N GLU A 87 27.72 -14.43 12.99
CA GLU A 87 27.49 -14.40 14.43
C GLU A 87 26.01 -14.15 14.74
N ILE A 88 25.42 -13.11 14.17
CA ILE A 88 23.99 -12.78 14.32
C ILE A 88 23.11 -13.95 13.88
N ASN A 89 23.42 -14.56 12.73
CA ASN A 89 22.61 -15.65 12.17
C ASN A 89 22.60 -16.93 13.00
N ARG A 90 23.46 -17.08 14.02
CA ARG A 90 23.45 -18.25 14.92
C ARG A 90 22.44 -18.14 16.05
N PHE A 91 22.02 -16.94 16.40
CA PHE A 91 21.09 -16.76 17.51
C PHE A 91 19.73 -17.35 17.17
N SER A 92 19.12 -18.01 18.14
CA SER A 92 17.77 -18.53 18.03
C SER A 92 16.76 -17.50 18.52
N ILE A 93 15.67 -17.35 17.78
CA ILE A 93 14.60 -16.37 18.00
C ILE A 93 13.23 -17.00 17.76
N MET A 94 12.18 -16.32 18.22
CA MET A 94 10.79 -16.65 17.88
C MET A 94 10.34 -15.82 16.67
N CYS A 95 9.34 -16.32 15.94
CA CYS A 95 8.73 -15.58 14.85
C CYS A 95 8.12 -14.25 15.34
N PRO A 96 8.35 -13.12 14.64
CA PRO A 96 7.66 -11.85 14.92
C PRO A 96 6.13 -11.96 14.90
N ASN A 97 5.59 -12.92 14.14
CA ASN A 97 4.17 -13.21 14.04
C ASN A 97 3.65 -14.12 15.17
N ARG A 98 4.44 -14.37 16.23
CA ARG A 98 3.99 -15.12 17.41
C ARG A 98 2.78 -14.47 18.09
N LYS A 99 2.70 -13.14 18.08
CA LYS A 99 1.51 -12.38 18.53
C LYS A 99 0.23 -12.75 17.78
N PHE A 100 0.36 -13.33 16.59
CA PHE A 100 -0.74 -13.77 15.74
C PHE A 100 -0.95 -15.28 15.75
N GLY A 101 -0.16 -16.04 16.53
CA GLY A 101 -0.28 -17.49 16.67
C GLY A 101 0.84 -18.30 16.02
N CYS A 102 1.88 -17.68 15.47
CA CYS A 102 3.02 -18.42 14.94
C CYS A 102 3.87 -19.03 16.08
N GLU A 103 4.02 -20.34 16.07
CA GLU A 103 4.84 -21.07 17.06
C GLU A 103 6.28 -21.32 16.58
N TRP A 104 6.63 -20.86 15.38
CA TRP A 104 7.97 -21.07 14.84
C TRP A 104 9.04 -20.40 15.71
N SER A 105 10.09 -21.17 16.00
CA SER A 105 11.32 -20.71 16.58
C SER A 105 12.49 -21.37 15.85
N GLY A 106 13.53 -20.61 15.57
CA GLY A 106 14.68 -21.09 14.81
C GLY A 106 15.80 -20.06 14.80
N LYS A 107 16.84 -20.30 14.01
CA LYS A 107 17.95 -19.34 13.90
C LYS A 107 17.54 -18.09 13.13
N ILE A 108 18.17 -16.95 13.42
CA ILE A 108 17.95 -15.71 12.65
C ILE A 108 18.21 -15.94 11.16
N GLY A 109 19.23 -16.73 10.81
CA GLY A 109 19.52 -17.07 9.41
C GLY A 109 18.40 -17.84 8.69
N GLU A 110 17.53 -18.55 9.42
CA GLU A 110 16.42 -19.34 8.88
C GLU A 110 15.09 -18.54 8.87
N LEU A 111 15.07 -17.36 9.51
CA LEU A 111 13.86 -16.56 9.66
C LEU A 111 13.29 -16.11 8.32
N PHE A 112 14.13 -15.69 7.38
CA PHE A 112 13.64 -15.19 6.09
C PHE A 112 12.89 -16.27 5.31
N GLU A 113 13.43 -17.49 5.26
CA GLU A 113 12.78 -18.64 4.64
C GLU A 113 11.45 -18.97 5.33
N HIS A 114 11.41 -18.90 6.66
CA HIS A 114 10.17 -19.05 7.40
C HIS A 114 9.14 -17.96 7.07
N LEU A 115 9.55 -16.69 7.02
CA LEU A 115 8.63 -15.56 6.79
C LEU A 115 7.95 -15.66 5.42
N ILE A 116 8.65 -16.12 4.37
CA ILE A 116 8.06 -16.35 3.03
C ILE A 116 6.85 -17.30 3.10
N GLY A 117 6.87 -18.30 3.99
CA GLY A 117 5.81 -19.29 4.16
C GLY A 117 4.96 -19.10 5.42
N CYS A 118 5.10 -17.98 6.13
CA CYS A 118 4.46 -17.80 7.43
C CYS A 118 2.96 -17.52 7.25
N THR A 119 2.11 -18.50 7.55
CA THR A 119 0.64 -18.38 7.47
C THR A 119 0.05 -17.34 8.42
N PHE A 120 0.84 -16.89 9.40
CA PHE A 120 0.48 -15.88 10.39
C PHE A 120 1.03 -14.49 10.06
N GLU A 121 1.62 -14.30 8.87
CA GLU A 121 2.00 -12.99 8.39
C GLU A 121 0.74 -12.13 8.20
N LYS A 122 0.65 -11.07 9.02
CA LYS A 122 -0.46 -10.12 9.01
C LYS A 122 0.05 -8.70 8.95
N GLU A 123 -0.69 -7.86 8.23
CA GLU A 123 -0.49 -6.41 8.18
C GLU A 123 -1.56 -5.70 9.00
N GLU A 124 -1.14 -4.69 9.76
CA GLU A 124 -2.03 -3.84 10.55
C GLU A 124 -2.54 -2.68 9.69
N CYS A 125 -3.86 -2.50 9.66
CA CYS A 125 -4.47 -1.38 8.96
C CYS A 125 -4.15 -0.06 9.68
N PRO A 126 -3.57 0.95 9.00
CA PRO A 126 -3.22 2.22 9.64
C PRO A 126 -4.44 2.99 10.14
N HIS A 127 -5.62 2.73 9.56
CA HIS A 127 -6.87 3.40 9.85
C HIS A 127 -7.64 2.77 11.02
N CYS A 128 -7.87 1.45 11.00
CA CYS A 128 -8.65 0.77 12.04
C CYS A 128 -7.82 0.07 13.12
N LYS A 129 -6.50 -0.07 12.93
CA LYS A 129 -5.57 -0.78 13.83
C LYS A 129 -5.82 -2.29 13.98
N GLU A 130 -6.71 -2.85 13.16
CA GLU A 130 -6.91 -4.30 13.09
C GLU A 130 -5.89 -4.96 12.16
N SER A 131 -5.54 -6.21 12.43
CA SER A 131 -4.53 -6.98 11.68
C SER A 131 -5.17 -8.02 10.78
N PHE A 132 -4.78 -8.01 9.50
CA PHE A 132 -5.33 -8.87 8.45
C PHE A 132 -4.23 -9.69 7.78
N SER A 133 -4.54 -10.88 7.28
CA SER A 133 -3.60 -11.59 6.41
C SER A 133 -3.30 -10.77 5.15
N LEU A 134 -2.16 -10.99 4.51
CA LEU A 134 -1.80 -10.29 3.27
C LEU A 134 -2.87 -10.43 2.17
N SER A 135 -3.52 -11.60 2.09
CA SER A 135 -4.62 -11.84 1.14
C SER A 135 -5.89 -11.05 1.47
N GLU A 136 -6.20 -10.86 2.74
CA GLU A 136 -7.41 -10.16 3.19
C GLU A 136 -7.22 -8.64 3.26
N TYR A 137 -5.97 -8.18 3.46
CA TYR A 137 -5.66 -6.79 3.72
C TYR A 137 -6.21 -5.85 2.64
N GLN A 138 -6.05 -6.18 1.35
CA GLN A 138 -6.60 -5.36 0.27
C GLN A 138 -8.13 -5.31 0.25
N SER A 139 -8.79 -6.43 0.55
CA SER A 139 -10.24 -6.47 0.65
C SER A 139 -10.74 -5.62 1.82
N HIS A 140 -10.02 -5.68 2.95
CA HIS A 140 -10.28 -4.86 4.12
C HIS A 140 -10.09 -3.37 3.84
N VAL A 141 -8.96 -2.95 3.26
CA VAL A 141 -8.67 -1.54 2.92
C VAL A 141 -9.83 -0.95 2.12
N ASN A 142 -10.31 -1.68 1.11
CA ASN A 142 -11.46 -1.26 0.31
C ASN A 142 -12.81 -1.17 1.05
N GLN A 143 -12.90 -1.67 2.28
CA GLN A 143 -14.11 -1.73 3.10
C GLN A 143 -13.92 -1.15 4.51
N CYS A 144 -12.73 -0.61 4.81
CA CYS A 144 -12.35 -0.23 6.16
C CYS A 144 -13.25 0.92 6.67
N PRO A 145 -13.97 0.72 7.79
CA PRO A 145 -14.88 1.73 8.33
C PRO A 145 -14.17 3.05 8.71
N LYS A 146 -12.95 2.94 9.21
CA LYS A 146 -12.16 4.10 9.67
C LYS A 146 -11.27 4.72 8.60
N MET A 147 -11.29 4.20 7.37
CA MET A 147 -10.56 4.80 6.27
C MET A 147 -11.18 6.14 5.89
N ASN A 148 -10.34 7.16 5.70
CA ASN A 148 -10.79 8.45 5.22
C ASN A 148 -11.24 8.35 3.76
N VAL A 149 -12.47 8.80 3.49
CA VAL A 149 -13.07 8.82 2.15
C VAL A 149 -13.69 10.19 1.88
N THR A 150 -13.88 10.49 0.61
CA THR A 150 -14.60 11.68 0.16
C THR A 150 -16.07 11.35 -0.11
N CYS A 151 -16.97 12.28 0.19
CA CYS A 151 -18.37 12.13 -0.19
C CYS A 151 -18.52 11.94 -1.73
N PRO A 152 -19.37 11.00 -2.22
CA PRO A 152 -19.58 10.80 -3.65
C PRO A 152 -20.11 12.03 -4.42
N LEU A 153 -20.70 12.99 -3.71
CA LEU A 153 -21.22 14.25 -4.25
C LEU A 153 -20.25 15.44 -4.07
N LYS A 154 -18.99 15.17 -3.69
CA LYS A 154 -17.95 16.20 -3.54
C LYS A 154 -17.80 17.05 -4.80
N ASP A 155 -17.68 16.41 -5.96
CA ASP A 155 -17.53 17.09 -7.26
C ASP A 155 -18.78 17.87 -7.68
N HIS A 156 -19.86 17.71 -6.93
CA HIS A 156 -21.14 18.37 -7.11
C HIS A 156 -21.45 19.39 -5.99
N GLY A 157 -20.45 19.72 -5.16
CA GLY A 157 -20.54 20.81 -4.19
C GLY A 157 -20.86 20.39 -2.76
N CYS A 158 -20.82 19.09 -2.44
CA CYS A 158 -20.86 18.67 -1.04
C CYS A 158 -19.62 19.19 -0.30
N LYS A 159 -19.84 19.88 0.83
CA LYS A 159 -18.79 20.56 1.60
C LYS A 159 -17.95 19.62 2.46
N GLU A 160 -18.45 18.41 2.68
CA GLU A 160 -17.77 17.45 3.52
C GLU A 160 -16.77 16.63 2.68
N THR A 161 -15.49 16.96 2.81
CA THR A 161 -14.43 16.43 1.94
C THR A 161 -13.51 15.43 2.61
N GLU A 162 -13.47 15.39 3.94
CA GLU A 162 -12.59 14.51 4.71
C GLU A 162 -13.33 13.96 5.93
N MET A 163 -13.68 12.68 5.87
CA MET A 163 -14.28 11.95 6.98
C MET A 163 -13.97 10.47 6.85
N SER A 164 -14.13 9.71 7.92
CA SER A 164 -14.07 8.26 7.86
C SER A 164 -15.22 7.69 7.02
N ARG A 165 -15.06 6.47 6.52
CA ARG A 165 -16.11 5.79 5.76
C ARG A 165 -17.39 5.60 6.55
N GLU A 166 -17.29 5.26 7.83
CA GLU A 166 -18.45 5.15 8.72
C GLU A 166 -19.19 6.48 8.86
N GLU A 167 -18.46 7.59 9.06
CA GLU A 167 -19.03 8.94 9.06
C GLU A 167 -19.62 9.30 7.70
N CYS A 168 -19.03 8.84 6.58
CA CYS A 168 -19.57 9.07 5.24
C CYS A 168 -20.88 8.34 5.00
N ILE A 169 -20.98 7.10 5.49
CA ILE A 169 -22.22 6.33 5.43
C ILE A 169 -23.29 7.04 6.25
N GLU A 170 -22.96 7.50 7.46
CA GLU A 170 -23.88 8.25 8.32
C GLU A 170 -24.28 9.58 7.69
N HIS A 171 -23.33 10.36 7.20
CA HIS A 171 -23.53 11.64 6.50
C HIS A 171 -24.54 11.47 5.35
N VAL A 172 -24.30 10.52 4.44
CA VAL A 172 -25.18 10.29 3.28
C VAL A 172 -26.53 9.71 3.67
N SER A 173 -26.63 8.98 4.79
CA SER A 173 -27.87 8.33 5.26
C SER A 173 -28.68 9.17 6.25
N SER A 174 -28.09 10.22 6.82
CA SER A 174 -28.73 11.14 7.76
C SER A 174 -29.85 11.93 7.07
N LYS A 175 -30.92 12.29 7.79
CA LYS A 175 -32.02 13.08 7.21
C LYS A 175 -31.53 14.40 6.59
N THR A 176 -30.58 15.06 7.25
CA THR A 176 -29.97 16.32 6.81
C THR A 176 -29.10 16.12 5.58
N GLY A 177 -28.24 15.11 5.56
CA GLY A 177 -27.39 14.80 4.42
C GLY A 177 -28.18 14.32 3.20
N ILE A 178 -29.14 13.41 3.37
CA ILE A 178 -30.06 13.00 2.29
C ILE A 178 -30.75 14.22 1.69
N TYR A 179 -31.36 15.07 2.53
CA TYR A 179 -32.08 16.25 2.04
C TYR A 179 -31.16 17.20 1.28
N SER A 180 -29.97 17.49 1.82
CA SER A 180 -28.97 18.32 1.16
C SER A 180 -28.53 17.74 -0.19
N HIS A 181 -28.25 16.43 -0.24
CA HIS A 181 -27.86 15.73 -1.45
C HIS A 181 -28.99 15.66 -2.49
N LEU A 182 -30.25 15.47 -2.06
CA LEU A 182 -31.40 15.50 -2.96
C LEU A 182 -31.59 16.88 -3.59
N LEU A 183 -31.39 17.96 -2.83
CA LEU A 183 -31.43 19.32 -3.39
C LEU A 183 -30.29 19.56 -4.39
N MET A 184 -29.07 19.08 -4.10
CA MET A 184 -27.96 19.14 -5.04
C MET A 184 -28.29 18.38 -6.33
N ILE A 185 -28.76 17.13 -6.23
CA ILE A 185 -29.15 16.31 -7.39
C ILE A 185 -30.28 16.98 -8.18
N ALA A 186 -31.30 17.53 -7.52
CA ALA A 186 -32.40 18.24 -8.19
C ALA A 186 -31.92 19.48 -8.94
N SER A 187 -30.98 20.25 -8.37
CA SER A 187 -30.36 21.39 -9.04
C SER A 187 -29.60 20.96 -10.29
N ILE A 188 -28.81 19.87 -10.22
CA ILE A 188 -28.07 19.32 -11.36
C ILE A 188 -29.02 18.90 -12.47
N LEU A 189 -30.07 18.13 -12.13
CA LEU A 189 -31.05 17.67 -13.10
C LEU A 189 -31.80 18.83 -13.78
N SER A 190 -32.08 19.90 -13.04
CA SER A 190 -32.75 21.09 -13.57
C SER A 190 -31.89 21.84 -14.61
N SER A 191 -30.56 21.77 -14.49
CA SER A 191 -29.64 22.33 -15.48
C SER A 191 -29.43 21.44 -16.72
N ILE A 192 -29.83 20.16 -16.65
CA ILE A 192 -29.66 19.19 -17.76
C ILE A 192 -30.90 19.14 -18.65
N VAL A 193 -32.09 19.52 -18.17
CA VAL A 193 -33.30 19.59 -19.00
C VAL A 193 -33.22 20.83 -19.89
N PRO A 194 -33.08 20.69 -21.23
CA PRO A 194 -33.27 21.83 -22.11
C PRO A 194 -34.75 22.21 -22.04
N SER A 195 -35.04 23.47 -21.79
CA SER A 195 -36.37 24.06 -21.91
C SER A 195 -36.85 23.91 -23.37
N SER A 196 -37.47 22.78 -23.69
CA SER A 196 -38.12 22.61 -24.98
C SER A 196 -39.43 23.40 -25.02
N SER A 197 -39.40 24.44 -25.86
CA SER A 197 -40.50 24.99 -26.67
C SER A 197 -41.75 25.52 -25.95
N SER A 198 -41.74 26.83 -25.66
CA SER A 198 -42.95 27.64 -25.69
C SER A 198 -43.10 28.26 -27.09
N ASP A 199 -43.52 27.45 -28.07
CA ASP A 199 -44.12 27.94 -29.32
C ASP A 199 -45.16 26.91 -29.76
N ALA A 200 -46.32 26.94 -29.08
CA ALA A 200 -47.55 26.36 -29.60
C ALA A 200 -48.58 27.49 -29.60
N GLN A 201 -48.86 27.97 -30.81
CA GLN A 201 -49.88 28.97 -31.10
C GLN A 201 -51.24 28.52 -30.55
N GLU A 202 -51.94 29.53 -30.06
CA GLU A 202 -53.34 29.50 -29.66
C GLU A 202 -54.23 28.98 -30.79
N GLY A 203 -54.98 27.90 -30.51
CA GLY A 203 -55.80 27.22 -31.52
C GLY A 203 -56.84 26.28 -30.92
N GLU A 204 -58.01 26.85 -30.64
CA GLU A 204 -59.35 26.24 -30.62
C GLU A 204 -59.75 25.18 -29.56
N ARG A 205 -60.76 25.60 -28.79
CA ARG A 205 -61.70 24.85 -27.96
C ARG A 205 -62.02 23.42 -28.45
N ARG A 206 -62.05 22.48 -27.49
CA ARG A 206 -63.16 21.53 -27.33
C ARG A 206 -63.27 21.06 -25.89
N ASN A 207 -64.44 21.33 -25.31
CA ASN A 207 -64.92 20.88 -24.00
C ASN A 207 -65.11 19.34 -23.99
N CYS A 208 -64.98 18.70 -22.83
CA CYS A 208 -65.89 17.67 -22.27
C CYS A 208 -65.38 17.23 -20.88
N VAL A 209 -66.00 17.70 -19.80
CA VAL A 209 -66.94 16.99 -18.91
C VAL A 209 -66.25 16.29 -17.72
N GLU A 210 -66.54 16.81 -16.53
CA GLU A 210 -66.26 16.18 -15.23
C GLU A 210 -66.98 14.83 -15.12
N SER A 211 -66.31 13.85 -14.52
CA SER A 211 -66.98 12.66 -13.97
C SER A 211 -66.22 12.23 -12.73
N ASP A 212 -66.83 12.51 -11.57
CA ASP A 212 -66.54 11.87 -10.30
C ASP A 212 -66.81 10.37 -10.38
N GLY A 213 -65.98 9.55 -9.72
CA GLY A 213 -66.32 8.16 -9.46
C GLY A 213 -65.15 7.26 -9.09
N GLY A 214 -65.00 7.01 -7.78
CA GLY A 214 -65.06 5.66 -7.23
C GLY A 214 -63.87 4.69 -7.41
N TYR A 215 -63.28 4.37 -6.26
CA TYR A 215 -62.54 3.15 -5.89
C TYR A 215 -62.67 1.92 -6.81
N GLU A 216 -61.53 1.28 -7.10
CA GLU A 216 -61.39 -0.17 -6.93
C GLU A 216 -59.91 -0.60 -6.87
N SER A 217 -59.65 -1.50 -5.93
CA SER A 217 -58.37 -2.15 -5.69
C SER A 217 -58.26 -3.39 -6.57
N MET A 218 -57.09 -3.69 -7.13
CA MET A 218 -56.41 -4.99 -6.98
C MET A 218 -55.28 -5.21 -8.01
N SER A 219 -54.06 -5.34 -7.46
CA SER A 219 -53.06 -6.39 -7.73
C SER A 219 -52.95 -7.03 -9.12
N LYS A 220 -51.76 -6.87 -9.74
CA LYS A 220 -50.82 -7.93 -10.19
C LYS A 220 -49.95 -7.39 -11.33
N VAL A 221 -48.65 -7.25 -11.08
CA VAL A 221 -47.66 -7.32 -12.18
C VAL A 221 -46.64 -8.39 -11.83
N ARG A 222 -46.79 -9.53 -12.49
CA ARG A 222 -45.77 -10.56 -12.60
C ARG A 222 -44.76 -10.13 -13.67
N SER A 223 -43.49 -10.14 -13.29
CA SER A 223 -42.31 -10.53 -14.05
C SER A 223 -42.30 -10.32 -15.58
N ALA A 224 -41.43 -9.42 -16.03
CA ALA A 224 -40.62 -9.62 -17.23
C ALA A 224 -39.29 -8.85 -17.09
N SER A 225 -38.19 -9.59 -16.99
CA SER A 225 -36.85 -9.06 -17.25
C SER A 225 -36.63 -9.00 -18.77
N PRO A 226 -35.96 -7.96 -19.29
CA PRO A 226 -34.87 -8.27 -20.22
C PRO A 226 -33.59 -7.45 -19.98
N LYS A 227 -32.51 -8.23 -19.78
CA LYS A 227 -31.14 -8.13 -20.32
C LYS A 227 -30.30 -6.87 -20.06
N ALA A 228 -29.17 -7.16 -19.41
CA ALA A 228 -28.02 -6.33 -19.15
C ALA A 228 -27.54 -5.47 -20.33
N ILE A 229 -27.36 -4.19 -20.07
CA ILE A 229 -26.47 -3.30 -20.83
C ILE A 229 -25.21 -3.10 -19.99
N LYS A 230 -24.11 -3.72 -20.44
CA LYS A 230 -22.76 -3.40 -19.96
C LYS A 230 -22.47 -1.94 -20.31
N ARG A 231 -22.31 -1.09 -19.30
CA ARG A 231 -21.63 0.20 -19.47
C ARG A 231 -20.25 0.11 -18.84
N TYR A 232 -19.26 0.18 -19.72
CA TYR A 232 -17.88 0.53 -19.45
C TYR A 232 -17.83 1.77 -18.56
N VAL A 233 -17.04 1.71 -17.48
CA VAL A 233 -16.60 2.90 -16.75
C VAL A 233 -15.15 3.13 -17.15
N SER A 234 -14.91 4.21 -17.89
CA SER A 234 -13.57 4.77 -18.08
C SER A 234 -13.03 5.22 -16.73
N THR A 235 -11.86 4.72 -16.35
CA THR A 235 -11.05 5.29 -15.28
C THR A 235 -9.83 5.94 -15.93
N ASP A 236 -9.98 7.20 -16.34
CA ASP A 236 -8.84 8.07 -16.55
C ASP A 236 -8.35 8.51 -15.17
N GLY A 237 -7.35 7.80 -14.64
CA GLY A 237 -6.54 8.22 -13.49
C GLY A 237 -5.28 8.93 -13.98
N PRO A 238 -4.70 9.85 -13.18
CA PRO A 238 -3.48 10.56 -13.57
C PRO A 238 -2.27 9.62 -13.55
N GLU A 239 -1.49 9.61 -14.64
CA GLU A 239 -0.27 8.83 -14.82
C GLU A 239 0.84 9.22 -13.83
N PRO A 240 1.57 8.24 -13.25
CA PRO A 240 2.86 8.49 -12.62
C PRO A 240 3.99 8.45 -13.65
N ARG A 241 4.95 9.36 -13.46
CA ARG A 241 6.16 9.56 -14.27
C ARG A 241 6.95 8.25 -14.47
N GLY A 242 7.25 7.94 -15.72
CA GLY A 242 8.05 6.79 -16.12
C GLY A 242 9.54 6.93 -15.76
N ASN A 243 10.09 5.82 -15.27
CA ASN A 243 11.51 5.51 -15.24
C ASN A 243 11.78 4.40 -16.27
N GLU A 244 12.39 4.74 -17.40
CA GLU A 244 12.83 3.77 -18.38
C GLU A 244 14.15 3.13 -17.93
N PHE A 245 14.10 1.83 -17.59
CA PHE A 245 15.24 0.92 -17.73
C PHE A 245 14.75 -0.32 -18.47
N GLY A 246 15.02 -0.34 -19.77
CA GLY A 246 14.74 -1.48 -20.64
C GLY A 246 15.73 -2.62 -20.41
N PHE A 247 15.20 -3.80 -20.14
CA PHE A 247 15.87 -5.08 -20.33
C PHE A 247 15.43 -5.60 -21.71
N LEU A 248 16.39 -5.93 -22.58
CA LEU A 248 16.15 -6.62 -23.85
C LEU A 248 16.87 -7.96 -23.78
N GLU A 249 16.14 -9.07 -23.86
CA GLU A 249 16.70 -10.41 -24.04
C GLU A 249 16.68 -10.82 -25.53
N ASP A 250 17.79 -11.48 -25.90
CA ASP A 250 18.03 -12.54 -26.90
C ASP A 250 17.92 -12.34 -28.42
N GLY A 251 19.01 -12.72 -29.11
CA GLY A 251 19.00 -13.00 -30.56
C GLY A 251 20.36 -13.11 -31.32
N VAL A 252 21.17 -14.13 -31.02
CA VAL A 252 22.04 -14.98 -31.90
C VAL A 252 22.90 -14.39 -33.06
N ALA A 253 24.23 -14.66 -32.97
CA ALA A 253 25.22 -15.14 -33.99
C ALA A 253 26.60 -14.53 -33.66
N GLY A 254 27.72 -15.22 -33.39
CA GLY A 254 28.34 -16.37 -34.06
C GLY A 254 29.69 -15.93 -34.66
N ALA A 255 30.83 -16.17 -33.98
CA ALA A 255 32.18 -16.28 -34.59
C ALA A 255 33.28 -16.72 -33.59
N VAL A 256 33.72 -17.97 -33.77
CA VAL A 256 35.08 -18.56 -33.69
C VAL A 256 36.30 -17.79 -33.14
N GLY A 257 37.09 -18.53 -32.33
CA GLY A 257 38.52 -18.36 -32.03
C GLY A 257 38.77 -18.44 -30.52
N GLY A 258 39.46 -19.40 -29.90
CA GLY A 258 40.48 -20.34 -30.34
C GLY A 258 41.70 -20.16 -29.41
N TYR A 259 42.04 -21.20 -28.63
CA TYR A 259 43.28 -21.48 -27.85
C TYR A 259 43.81 -20.37 -26.90
N GLU A 260 44.20 -20.64 -25.64
CA GLU A 260 45.40 -21.37 -25.24
C GLU A 260 45.38 -21.60 -23.72
N GLY A 261 45.75 -22.79 -23.25
CA GLY A 261 45.89 -23.10 -21.83
C GLY A 261 47.35 -23.13 -21.41
N ILE A 262 47.66 -22.74 -20.17
CA ILE A 262 48.90 -23.06 -19.45
C ILE A 262 48.54 -23.05 -17.94
N GLY A 263 48.55 -24.21 -17.26
CA GLY A 263 49.58 -24.60 -16.28
C GLY A 263 49.35 -23.91 -14.91
N GLY A 264 49.11 -24.57 -13.78
CA GLY A 264 49.75 -25.78 -13.27
C GLY A 264 50.79 -25.40 -12.21
N GLY A 265 50.53 -25.72 -10.94
CA GLY A 265 51.58 -26.10 -9.99
C GLY A 265 51.85 -25.19 -8.78
N ARG A 266 51.58 -25.80 -7.62
CA ARG A 266 52.14 -25.63 -6.26
C ARG A 266 51.75 -24.41 -5.44
#